data_AF-A0AA87YVG5-F1
#
_entry.id   AF-A0AA87YVG5-F1
#
_cell.length_a   1.000
_cell.length_b   1.000
_cell.length_c   1.000
_cell.angle_alpha   90.00
_cell.angle_beta   90.00
_cell.angle_gamma   90.00
#
_symmetry.space_group_name_H-M   'P 1'
#
loop_
_entity.id
_entity.type
_entity.pdbx_description
1 polymer ?
#
loop_
_entity_poly.entity_id
_entity_poly.type
_entity_poly.pdbx_seq_one_letter_code
_entity_poly.pdbx_strand_id
1 'polypeptide(L)'
;MDPMMTEEDRDSVTVFFRAHPLSFDSTRRTVHVEAWLHDMEQIFLMCHIPDYLEIMLAGKCLYGDARLWWIDIGERQVPSRTWAEFRAVMLERYGPLPPRDEGAPARDPDIYRDMRHTRYQMLSQAWQAYPGETMSHYWWRFEEMMHPHIPQDLPEPQLEAVTLLVNGTPPHIRQHVPQPTLHSTVAGTLDDILAAEIIA
;
A
#
# COMPACT_ATOMS: atom_id res chain seq x y z
N MET A 1 21.07 -15.73 15.99
CA MET A 1 19.71 -15.36 16.43
C MET A 1 19.86 -14.24 17.43
N ASP A 2 19.30 -13.08 17.17
CA ASP A 2 19.42 -11.91 18.05
C ASP A 2 18.44 -12.05 19.24
N PRO A 3 18.87 -12.00 20.51
CA PRO A 3 18.05 -12.39 21.66
C PRO A 3 16.99 -11.38 22.10
N MET A 4 16.72 -10.31 21.34
CA MET A 4 15.88 -9.18 21.78
C MET A 4 14.56 -9.01 21.02
N MET A 5 14.17 -9.94 20.12
CA MET A 5 12.91 -9.80 19.39
C MET A 5 11.74 -10.24 20.29
N THR A 6 10.92 -9.28 20.69
CA THR A 6 9.77 -9.50 21.57
C THR A 6 8.66 -10.29 20.86
N GLU A 7 7.63 -10.69 21.60
CA GLU A 7 6.43 -11.29 20.99
C GLU A 7 5.69 -10.28 20.10
N GLU A 8 5.60 -9.03 20.55
CA GLU A 8 5.04 -7.90 19.81
C GLU A 8 5.79 -7.60 18.51
N ASP A 9 7.12 -7.74 18.51
CA ASP A 9 7.93 -7.62 17.29
C ASP A 9 7.59 -8.72 16.27
N ARG A 10 7.38 -9.97 16.74
CA ARG A 10 7.04 -11.09 15.87
C ARG A 10 5.65 -10.93 15.26
N ASP A 11 4.70 -10.37 16.01
CA ASP A 11 3.37 -10.05 15.51
C ASP A 11 3.43 -8.94 14.46
N SER A 12 4.19 -7.88 14.72
CA SER A 12 4.41 -6.78 13.76
C SER A 12 5.00 -7.30 12.44
N VAL A 13 6.01 -8.17 12.50
CA VAL A 13 6.58 -8.81 11.30
C VAL A 13 5.56 -9.68 10.57
N THR A 14 4.75 -10.43 11.31
CA THR A 14 3.73 -11.31 10.72
C THR A 14 2.66 -10.50 9.99
N VAL A 15 2.15 -9.43 10.62
CA VAL A 15 1.14 -8.54 10.04
C VAL A 15 1.71 -7.82 8.82
N PHE A 16 2.95 -7.33 8.89
CA PHE A 16 3.63 -6.69 7.77
C PHE A 16 3.68 -7.59 6.53
N PHE A 17 4.15 -8.84 6.66
CA PHE A 17 4.23 -9.73 5.49
C PHE A 17 2.87 -10.23 5.00
N ARG A 18 1.85 -10.28 5.87
CA ARG A 18 0.45 -10.53 5.46
C ARG A 18 -0.14 -9.38 4.65
N ALA A 19 0.38 -8.16 4.77
CA ALA A 19 0.02 -7.04 3.91
C ALA A 19 0.65 -7.12 2.50
N HIS A 20 1.40 -8.19 2.21
CA HIS A 20 2.04 -8.45 0.91
C HIS A 20 2.87 -7.27 0.38
N PRO A 21 3.88 -6.81 1.13
CA PRO A 21 4.71 -5.66 0.75
C PRO A 21 5.47 -5.94 -0.56
N LEU A 22 5.55 -4.93 -1.42
CA LEU A 22 6.27 -5.03 -2.69
C LEU A 22 7.76 -5.27 -2.46
N SER A 23 8.35 -6.16 -3.27
CA SER A 23 9.80 -6.33 -3.32
C SER A 23 10.44 -5.30 -4.27
N PHE A 24 11.62 -4.81 -3.94
CA PHE A 24 12.38 -3.86 -4.76
C PHE A 24 13.69 -4.47 -5.27
N ASP A 25 13.93 -4.35 -6.58
CA ASP A 25 15.17 -4.73 -7.24
C ASP A 25 15.59 -3.59 -8.18
N SER A 26 16.87 -3.23 -8.14
CA SER A 26 17.45 -2.17 -8.96
C SER A 26 17.41 -2.43 -10.48
N THR A 27 17.20 -3.69 -10.89
CA THR A 27 17.14 -4.07 -12.31
C THR A 27 15.71 -4.04 -12.89
N ARG A 28 14.69 -4.10 -12.02
CA ARG A 28 13.29 -4.12 -12.42
C ARG A 28 12.74 -2.70 -12.48
N ARG A 29 12.75 -2.13 -13.69
CA ARG A 29 12.26 -0.78 -14.04
C ARG A 29 10.80 -0.48 -13.66
N THR A 30 10.06 -1.45 -13.12
CA THR A 30 8.61 -1.41 -12.91
C THR A 30 8.19 -0.66 -11.66
N VAL A 31 9.08 -0.41 -10.70
CA VAL A 31 8.74 0.35 -9.47
C VAL A 31 9.79 1.42 -9.24
N HIS A 32 9.42 2.69 -9.47
CA HIS A 32 10.22 3.83 -9.06
C HIS A 32 10.44 3.78 -7.54
N VAL A 33 11.67 3.92 -7.06
CA VAL A 33 11.99 3.75 -5.63
C VAL A 33 11.16 4.67 -4.74
N GLU A 34 10.77 5.87 -5.21
CA GLU A 34 9.87 6.78 -4.47
C GLU A 34 8.51 6.15 -4.16
N ALA A 35 7.94 5.42 -5.11
CA ALA A 35 6.64 4.78 -4.89
C ALA A 35 6.77 3.56 -4.00
N TRP A 36 7.84 2.78 -4.17
CA TRP A 36 8.12 1.66 -3.27
C TRP A 36 8.29 2.14 -1.82
N LEU A 37 9.04 3.22 -1.60
CA LEU A 37 9.21 3.85 -0.29
C LEU A 37 7.86 4.31 0.28
N HIS A 38 7.05 4.96 -0.54
CA HIS A 38 5.72 5.40 -0.10
C HIS A 38 4.79 4.22 0.20
N ASP A 39 4.82 3.14 -0.56
CA ASP A 39 4.02 1.94 -0.29
C ASP A 39 4.43 1.29 1.04
N MET A 40 5.73 1.28 1.37
CA MET A 40 6.22 0.85 2.68
C MET A 40 5.67 1.72 3.81
N GLU A 41 5.71 3.05 3.65
CA GLU A 41 5.17 4.01 4.64
C GLU A 41 3.68 3.74 4.93
N GLN A 42 2.89 3.42 3.91
CA GLN A 42 1.48 3.08 4.09
C GLN A 42 1.27 1.76 4.84
N ILE A 43 2.09 0.74 4.54
CA ILE A 43 2.00 -0.54 5.25
C ILE A 43 2.44 -0.37 6.70
N PHE A 44 3.48 0.42 6.97
CA PHE A 44 3.90 0.71 8.35
C PHE A 44 2.79 1.36 9.16
N LEU A 45 2.14 2.38 8.57
CA LEU A 45 1.00 3.05 9.19
C LEU A 45 -0.18 2.10 9.43
N MET A 46 -0.58 1.34 8.40
CA MET A 46 -1.73 0.41 8.45
C MET A 46 -1.52 -0.72 9.46
N CYS A 47 -0.30 -1.23 9.56
CA CYS A 47 0.04 -2.37 10.41
C CYS A 47 0.56 -1.96 11.79
N HIS A 48 0.56 -0.65 12.11
CA HIS A 48 1.12 -0.08 13.33
C HIS A 48 2.55 -0.57 13.62
N ILE A 49 3.37 -0.60 12.56
CA ILE A 49 4.76 -1.05 12.67
C ILE A 49 5.55 -0.03 13.49
N PRO A 50 6.23 -0.44 14.57
CA PRO A 50 7.11 0.44 15.31
C PRO A 50 8.26 0.96 14.46
N ASP A 51 8.62 2.24 14.61
CA ASP A 51 9.69 2.91 13.87
C ASP A 51 11.02 2.12 13.84
N TYR A 52 11.36 1.44 14.94
CA TYR A 52 12.60 0.66 15.04
C TYR A 52 12.61 -0.62 14.19
N LEU A 53 11.44 -1.09 13.71
CA LEU A 53 11.31 -2.25 12.83
C LEU A 53 11.21 -1.90 11.34
N GLU A 54 10.83 -0.66 10.99
CA GLU A 54 10.55 -0.23 9.63
C GLU A 54 11.70 -0.53 8.66
N ILE A 55 12.93 -0.12 9.02
CA ILE A 55 14.12 -0.33 8.18
C ILE A 55 14.44 -1.82 8.02
N MET A 56 14.31 -2.59 9.10
CA MET A 56 14.56 -4.04 9.08
C MET A 56 13.57 -4.75 8.14
N LEU A 57 12.29 -4.35 8.19
CA LEU A 57 11.23 -4.90 7.35
C LEU A 57 11.38 -4.49 5.88
N ALA A 58 11.62 -3.20 5.60
CA ALA A 58 11.90 -2.73 4.24
C ALA A 58 13.15 -3.38 3.64
N GLY A 59 14.21 -3.56 4.46
CA GLY A 59 15.43 -4.25 4.05
C GLY A 59 15.19 -5.71 3.65
N LYS A 60 14.22 -6.39 4.27
CA LYS A 60 13.81 -7.75 3.86
C LYS A 60 13.06 -7.79 2.53
N CYS A 61 12.48 -6.66 2.10
CA CYS A 61 11.81 -6.52 0.81
C CYS A 61 12.76 -6.12 -0.32
N LEU A 62 14.04 -5.84 -0.03
CA LEU A 62 15.06 -5.66 -1.06
C LEU A 62 15.47 -7.01 -1.67
N TYR A 63 15.64 -7.06 -2.99
CA TYR A 63 16.05 -8.23 -3.76
C TYR A 63 17.15 -7.89 -4.76
N GLY A 64 17.81 -8.94 -5.27
CA GLY A 64 18.84 -8.82 -6.31
C GLY A 64 19.98 -7.88 -5.90
N ASP A 65 20.39 -7.02 -6.83
CA ASP A 65 21.48 -6.07 -6.65
C ASP A 65 21.19 -5.03 -5.55
N ALA A 66 19.91 -4.68 -5.34
CA ALA A 66 19.53 -3.76 -4.27
C ALA A 66 19.79 -4.34 -2.88
N ARG A 67 19.52 -5.64 -2.70
CA ARG A 67 19.80 -6.37 -1.45
C ARG A 67 21.30 -6.50 -1.20
N LEU A 68 22.07 -6.83 -2.24
CA LEU A 68 23.52 -6.98 -2.13
C LEU A 68 24.18 -5.67 -1.72
N TRP A 69 23.76 -4.55 -2.32
CA TRP A 69 24.23 -3.23 -1.94
C TRP A 69 23.83 -2.85 -0.50
N TRP A 70 22.58 -3.12 -0.09
CA TRP A 70 22.11 -2.82 1.27
C TRP A 70 22.93 -3.54 2.34
N ILE A 71 23.29 -4.80 2.09
CA ILE A 71 24.17 -5.57 2.98
C ILE A 71 25.59 -4.96 3.00
N ASP A 72 26.17 -4.62 1.85
CA ASP A 72 27.52 -4.04 1.76
C ASP A 72 27.64 -2.70 2.51
N ILE A 73 26.61 -1.84 2.43
CA ILE A 73 26.61 -0.58 3.18
C ILE A 73 26.34 -0.79 4.66
N GLY A 74 25.53 -1.79 5.05
CA GLY A 74 25.24 -2.15 6.44
C GLY A 74 26.42 -2.82 7.18
N GLU A 75 27.33 -3.47 6.45
CA GLU A 75 28.58 -4.01 6.99
C GLU A 75 29.68 -2.94 7.13
N ARG A 76 29.64 -1.88 6.32
CA ARG A 76 30.66 -0.81 6.28
C ARG A 76 30.29 0.45 7.06
N GLN A 77 29.00 0.70 7.20
CA GLN A 77 28.40 1.79 7.96
C GLN A 77 27.14 1.24 8.61
N VAL A 78 26.61 1.89 9.65
CA VAL A 78 25.30 1.55 10.22
C VAL A 78 24.33 2.61 9.70
N PRO A 79 23.99 2.68 8.40
CA PRO A 79 23.58 3.93 7.82
C PRO A 79 22.07 3.93 7.68
N SER A 80 21.40 4.00 8.84
CA SER A 80 20.12 4.66 9.08
C SER A 80 19.57 4.16 10.42
N ARG A 81 19.45 5.07 11.39
CA ARG A 81 18.72 4.81 12.65
C ARG A 81 17.23 5.13 12.50
N THR A 82 16.86 5.84 11.44
CA THR A 82 15.49 6.29 11.18
C THR A 82 15.06 6.02 9.75
N TRP A 83 13.77 5.83 9.54
CA TRP A 83 13.19 5.66 8.22
C TRP A 83 13.53 6.83 7.27
N ALA A 84 13.58 8.06 7.79
CA ALA A 84 13.94 9.25 7.00
C ALA A 84 15.35 9.14 6.37
N GLU A 85 16.32 8.63 7.13
CA GLU A 85 17.69 8.41 6.63
C GLU A 85 17.72 7.28 5.60
N PHE A 86 17.01 6.18 5.87
CA PHE A 86 16.88 5.06 4.93
C PHE A 86 16.30 5.53 3.60
N ARG A 87 15.21 6.31 3.65
CA ARG A 87 14.55 6.92 2.51
C ARG A 87 15.51 7.80 1.70
N ALA A 88 16.30 8.65 2.36
CA ALA A 88 17.28 9.51 1.70
C ALA A 88 18.36 8.70 0.97
N VAL A 89 18.91 7.67 1.61
CA VAL A 89 19.95 6.79 1.04
C VAL A 89 19.41 5.97 -0.14
N MET A 90 18.19 5.46 -0.05
CA MET A 90 17.52 4.77 -1.16
C MET A 90 17.26 5.70 -2.34
N LEU A 91 16.88 6.96 -2.09
CA LEU A 91 16.66 7.97 -3.14
C LEU A 91 17.95 8.49 -3.76
N GLU A 92 19.01 8.67 -2.98
CA GLU A 92 20.32 9.01 -3.54
C GLU A 92 20.83 7.93 -4.49
N ARG A 93 20.60 6.66 -4.13
CA ARG A 93 21.11 5.52 -4.89
C ARG A 93 20.26 5.14 -6.10
N TYR A 94 18.95 5.04 -5.90
CA TYR A 94 17.99 4.51 -6.87
C TYR A 94 16.91 5.51 -7.25
N GLY A 95 16.92 6.69 -6.64
CA GLY A 95 16.01 7.76 -7.01
C GLY A 95 16.25 8.20 -8.43
N PRO A 96 15.32 8.99 -8.96
CA PRO A 96 15.53 9.61 -10.25
C PRO A 96 16.77 10.50 -10.15
N LEU A 97 17.55 10.54 -11.23
CA LEU A 97 18.62 11.51 -11.40
C LEU A 97 18.14 12.93 -11.01
N PRO A 98 19.04 13.81 -10.53
CA PRO A 98 18.72 15.16 -10.04
C PRO A 98 17.78 15.95 -10.98
N PRO A 99 17.12 17.01 -10.47
CA PRO A 99 16.17 17.81 -11.25
C PRO A 99 16.78 18.16 -12.61
N ARG A 100 16.07 17.79 -13.67
CA ARG A 100 16.53 17.94 -15.06
C ARG A 100 16.89 19.41 -15.31
N ASP A 101 17.98 19.64 -16.04
CA ASP A 101 18.14 20.87 -16.82
C ASP A 101 16.84 21.13 -17.61
N GLU A 102 16.40 22.39 -17.66
CA GLU A 102 15.24 22.80 -18.48
C GLU A 102 15.41 22.28 -19.92
N GLY A 103 14.65 21.26 -20.31
CA GLY A 103 14.65 20.70 -21.66
C GLY A 103 14.76 19.19 -21.79
N ALA A 104 14.99 18.45 -20.71
CA ALA A 104 15.08 17.01 -20.81
C ALA A 104 13.67 16.36 -20.68
N PRO A 105 13.34 15.29 -21.45
CA PRO A 105 11.95 14.87 -21.71
C PRO A 105 11.08 14.61 -20.47
N ALA A 106 9.75 14.68 -20.59
CA ALA A 106 8.90 14.28 -19.47
C ALA A 106 9.18 12.81 -19.09
N ARG A 107 9.09 12.47 -17.79
CA ARG A 107 9.07 11.04 -17.40
C ARG A 107 7.86 10.39 -18.06
N ASP A 108 8.04 9.16 -18.52
CA ASP A 108 7.00 8.44 -19.26
C ASP A 108 5.72 8.34 -18.41
N PRO A 109 4.61 8.98 -18.82
CA PRO A 109 3.34 8.95 -18.09
C PRO A 109 2.81 7.53 -17.89
N ASP A 110 3.17 6.60 -18.79
CA ASP A 110 2.69 5.23 -18.77
C ASP A 110 3.32 4.43 -17.61
N ILE A 111 4.55 4.74 -17.21
CA ILE A 111 5.18 4.11 -16.03
C ILE A 111 4.40 4.46 -14.75
N TYR A 112 4.02 5.73 -14.59
CA TYR A 112 3.26 6.17 -13.41
C TYR A 112 1.82 5.66 -13.42
N ARG A 113 1.24 5.48 -14.61
CA ARG A 113 -0.03 4.83 -14.79
C ARG A 113 0.04 3.37 -14.33
N ASP A 114 0.97 2.60 -14.86
CA ASP A 114 1.14 1.18 -14.52
C ASP A 114 1.38 0.97 -13.03
N MET A 115 2.12 1.87 -12.39
CA MET A 115 2.36 1.81 -10.94
C MET A 115 1.09 2.08 -10.11
N ARG A 116 0.28 3.08 -10.47
CA ARG A 116 -1.00 3.33 -9.80
C ARG A 116 -1.94 2.14 -9.95
N HIS A 117 -2.00 1.55 -11.13
CA HIS A 117 -2.81 0.36 -11.40
C HIS A 117 -2.30 -0.87 -10.63
N THR A 118 -0.99 -1.07 -10.54
CA THR A 118 -0.39 -2.16 -9.74
C THR A 118 -0.72 -2.02 -8.26
N ARG A 119 -0.56 -0.81 -7.71
CA ARG A 119 -0.91 -0.51 -6.31
C ARG A 119 -2.39 -0.74 -6.02
N TYR A 120 -3.25 -0.28 -6.93
CA TYR A 120 -4.68 -0.52 -6.85
C TYR A 120 -5.01 -2.03 -6.79
N GLN A 121 -4.40 -2.84 -7.66
CA GLN A 121 -4.61 -4.28 -7.67
C GLN A 121 -4.20 -4.96 -6.35
N MET A 122 -3.09 -4.54 -5.75
CA MET A 122 -2.64 -5.09 -4.46
C MET A 122 -3.58 -4.73 -3.31
N LEU A 123 -3.97 -3.45 -3.23
CA LEU A 123 -4.92 -2.96 -2.24
C LEU A 123 -6.27 -3.67 -2.40
N SER A 124 -6.74 -3.87 -3.64
CA SER A 124 -7.97 -4.62 -3.92
C SER A 124 -7.89 -6.09 -3.49
N GLN A 125 -6.73 -6.74 -3.58
CA GLN A 125 -6.57 -8.12 -3.09
C GLN A 125 -6.59 -8.16 -1.55
N ALA A 126 -5.87 -7.26 -0.90
CA ALA A 126 -5.87 -7.12 0.56
C ALA A 126 -7.24 -6.72 1.11
N TRP A 127 -8.02 -5.95 0.34
CA TRP A 127 -9.40 -5.59 0.64
C TRP A 127 -10.30 -6.82 0.76
N GLN A 128 -10.21 -7.73 -0.21
CA GLN A 128 -11.04 -8.95 -0.26
C GLN A 128 -10.70 -10.00 0.80
N ALA A 129 -9.47 -10.00 1.32
CA ALA A 129 -8.99 -11.01 2.27
C ALA A 129 -9.34 -10.75 3.75
N TYR A 130 -9.81 -9.55 4.09
CA TYR A 130 -10.03 -9.16 5.49
C TYR A 130 -11.51 -9.32 5.89
N PRO A 131 -11.82 -10.12 6.93
CA PRO A 131 -13.19 -10.40 7.34
C PRO A 131 -13.87 -9.23 8.09
N GLY A 132 -13.10 -8.18 8.43
CA GLY A 132 -13.55 -7.00 9.16
C GLY A 132 -14.03 -7.25 10.58
N GLU A 133 -14.06 -6.18 11.37
CA GLU A 133 -14.42 -6.25 12.79
C GLU A 133 -15.68 -5.45 13.11
N THR A 134 -15.86 -4.26 12.50
CA THR A 134 -17.02 -3.37 12.69
C THR A 134 -17.22 -2.48 11.46
N MET A 135 -18.41 -1.89 11.32
CA MET A 135 -18.72 -1.04 10.16
C MET A 135 -17.95 0.27 10.12
N SER A 136 -17.64 0.84 11.29
CA SER A 136 -16.74 1.99 11.42
C SER A 136 -15.31 1.67 10.96
N HIS A 137 -14.79 0.48 11.27
CA HIS A 137 -13.47 0.04 10.80
C HIS A 137 -13.48 -0.10 9.27
N TYR A 138 -14.51 -0.74 8.70
CA TYR A 138 -14.65 -0.85 7.25
C TYR A 138 -14.69 0.49 6.54
N TRP A 139 -15.46 1.44 7.07
CA TRP A 139 -15.60 2.77 6.50
C TRP A 139 -14.28 3.54 6.50
N TRP A 140 -13.59 3.57 7.65
CA TRP A 140 -12.28 4.19 7.75
C TRP A 140 -11.29 3.59 6.75
N ARG A 141 -11.27 2.25 6.63
CA ARG A 141 -10.38 1.56 5.69
C ARG A 141 -10.74 1.86 4.23
N PHE A 142 -12.02 2.01 3.89
CA PHE A 142 -12.42 2.40 2.53
C PHE A 142 -11.94 3.82 2.20
N GLU A 143 -12.30 4.79 3.04
CA GLU A 143 -12.03 6.21 2.81
C GLU A 143 -10.55 6.54 2.82
N GLU A 144 -9.79 5.98 3.76
CA GLU A 144 -8.38 6.34 3.93
C GLU A 144 -7.46 5.47 3.06
N MET A 145 -7.83 4.21 2.80
CA MET A 145 -6.90 3.24 2.18
C MET A 145 -7.28 2.79 0.77
N MET A 146 -8.55 2.81 0.39
CA MET A 146 -8.98 2.33 -0.93
C MET A 146 -9.35 3.47 -1.88
N HIS A 147 -10.27 4.32 -1.44
CA HIS A 147 -10.85 5.38 -2.26
C HIS A 147 -9.82 6.33 -2.91
N PRO A 148 -8.77 6.79 -2.20
CA PRO A 148 -7.75 7.68 -2.79
C PRO A 148 -6.87 7.01 -3.85
N HIS A 149 -6.86 5.68 -3.90
CA HIS A 149 -6.00 4.88 -4.76
C HIS A 149 -6.72 4.28 -5.96
N ILE A 150 -8.03 4.52 -6.12
CA ILE A 150 -8.77 4.10 -7.30
C ILE A 150 -8.29 4.92 -8.51
N PRO A 151 -7.74 4.27 -9.56
CA PRO A 151 -7.24 4.97 -10.73
C PRO A 151 -8.38 5.70 -11.45
N GLN A 152 -8.25 7.02 -11.60
CA GLN A 152 -9.29 7.87 -12.22
C GLN A 152 -9.37 7.68 -13.74
N ASP A 153 -8.40 6.99 -14.33
CA ASP A 153 -8.32 6.66 -15.74
C ASP A 153 -8.93 5.29 -16.09
N LEU A 154 -9.55 4.62 -15.10
CA LEU A 154 -10.42 3.48 -15.36
C LEU A 154 -11.63 3.91 -16.21
N PRO A 155 -12.26 2.99 -16.97
CA PRO A 155 -13.47 3.30 -17.71
C PRO A 155 -14.60 3.84 -16.81
N GLU A 156 -14.73 3.30 -15.59
CA GLU A 156 -15.82 3.61 -14.67
C GLU A 156 -15.33 3.64 -13.20
N PRO A 157 -14.51 4.63 -12.80
CA PRO A 157 -13.87 4.68 -11.48
C PRO A 157 -14.90 4.78 -10.33
N GLN A 158 -16.02 5.45 -10.58
CA GLN A 158 -17.12 5.55 -9.61
C GLN A 158 -17.80 4.19 -9.38
N LEU A 159 -18.05 3.42 -10.45
CA LEU A 159 -18.63 2.09 -10.32
C LEU A 159 -17.65 1.16 -9.60
N GLU A 160 -16.36 1.27 -9.88
CA GLU A 160 -15.33 0.50 -9.19
C GLU A 160 -15.29 0.81 -7.68
N ALA A 161 -15.36 2.09 -7.31
CA ALA A 161 -15.42 2.53 -5.91
C ALA A 161 -16.62 1.93 -5.17
N VAL A 162 -17.81 2.03 -5.77
CA VAL A 162 -19.04 1.47 -5.20
C VAL A 162 -18.98 -0.06 -5.13
N THR A 163 -18.43 -0.71 -6.16
CA THR A 163 -18.27 -2.16 -6.21
C THR A 163 -17.34 -2.67 -5.12
N LEU A 164 -16.21 -1.98 -4.90
CA LEU A 164 -15.32 -2.28 -3.79
C LEU A 164 -16.00 -2.09 -2.44
N LEU A 165 -16.75 -1.00 -2.27
CA LEU A 165 -17.48 -0.71 -1.04
C LEU A 165 -18.45 -1.84 -0.70
N VAL A 166 -19.30 -2.26 -1.65
CA VAL A 166 -20.24 -3.39 -1.47
C VAL A 166 -19.53 -4.72 -1.26
N ASN A 167 -18.44 -4.99 -2.00
CA ASN A 167 -17.67 -6.22 -1.86
C ASN A 167 -16.86 -6.29 -0.56
N GLY A 168 -16.59 -5.16 0.07
CA GLY A 168 -15.99 -5.09 1.40
C GLY A 168 -17.01 -5.34 2.51
N THR A 169 -18.29 -5.06 2.28
CA THR A 169 -19.35 -5.23 3.29
C THR A 169 -19.48 -6.70 3.73
N PRO A 170 -19.65 -6.99 5.04
CA PRO A 170 -19.85 -8.35 5.54
C PRO A 170 -20.96 -9.10 4.78
N PRO A 171 -20.79 -10.40 4.52
CA PRO A 171 -21.73 -11.15 3.66
C PRO A 171 -23.20 -11.08 4.11
N HIS A 172 -23.45 -11.06 5.42
CA HIS A 172 -24.80 -11.02 6.00
C HIS A 172 -25.49 -9.65 5.83
N ILE A 173 -24.73 -8.56 5.73
CA ILE A 173 -25.27 -7.22 5.41
C ILE A 173 -25.36 -7.08 3.88
N ARG A 174 -24.32 -7.50 3.15
CA ARG A 174 -24.21 -7.37 1.69
C ARG A 174 -25.40 -7.94 0.93
N GLN A 175 -26.00 -9.04 1.40
CA GLN A 175 -27.18 -9.64 0.77
C GLN A 175 -28.41 -8.71 0.74
N HIS A 176 -28.44 -7.69 1.59
CA HIS A 176 -29.51 -6.69 1.68
C HIS A 176 -29.16 -5.37 0.97
N VAL A 177 -27.92 -5.22 0.48
CA VAL A 177 -27.45 -4.01 -0.21
C VAL A 177 -27.79 -4.13 -1.70
N PRO A 178 -28.35 -3.09 -2.34
CA PRO A 178 -28.57 -3.08 -3.78
C PRO A 178 -27.27 -3.30 -4.56
N GLN A 179 -27.37 -4.00 -5.70
CA GLN A 179 -26.20 -4.19 -6.55
C GLN A 179 -25.73 -2.86 -7.16
N PRO A 180 -24.41 -2.60 -7.21
CA PRO A 180 -23.85 -1.41 -7.83
C PRO A 180 -24.31 -1.23 -9.28
N THR A 181 -24.62 0.01 -9.65
CA THR A 181 -24.94 0.41 -11.03
C THR A 181 -24.13 1.63 -11.41
N LEU A 182 -24.09 1.94 -12.71
CA LEU A 182 -23.46 3.16 -13.25
C LEU A 182 -23.95 4.47 -12.62
N HIS A 183 -25.14 4.47 -12.02
CA HIS A 183 -25.72 5.64 -11.34
C HIS A 183 -25.50 5.64 -9.82
N SER A 184 -24.94 4.56 -9.28
CA SER A 184 -24.66 4.45 -7.85
C SER A 184 -23.54 5.41 -7.46
N THR A 185 -23.67 5.99 -6.26
CA THR A 185 -22.67 6.88 -5.69
C THR A 185 -22.14 6.28 -4.39
N VAL A 186 -20.91 6.61 -4.01
CA VAL A 186 -20.32 6.14 -2.73
C VAL A 186 -21.22 6.51 -1.55
N ALA A 187 -21.70 7.76 -1.51
CA ALA A 187 -22.59 8.23 -0.45
C ALA A 187 -23.93 7.48 -0.42
N GLY A 188 -24.60 7.33 -1.57
CA GLY A 188 -25.88 6.61 -1.62
C GLY A 188 -25.74 5.13 -1.27
N THR A 189 -24.66 4.48 -1.70
CA THR A 189 -24.39 3.10 -1.33
C THR A 189 -24.02 2.94 0.15
N LEU A 190 -23.37 3.93 0.75
CA LEU A 190 -23.15 3.94 2.19
C LEU A 190 -24.47 4.02 2.96
N ASP A 191 -25.40 4.89 2.53
CA ASP A 191 -26.74 4.97 3.12
C ASP A 191 -27.47 3.63 3.01
N ASP A 192 -27.37 2.95 1.86
CA ASP A 192 -27.94 1.62 1.64
C ASP A 192 -27.31 0.55 2.57
N ILE A 193 -25.99 0.60 2.78
CA ILE A 193 -25.26 -0.32 3.68
C ILE A 193 -25.69 -0.11 5.14
N LEU A 194 -25.78 1.15 5.58
CA LEU A 194 -26.21 1.49 6.94
C LEU A 194 -27.67 1.10 7.18
N ALA A 195 -28.53 1.28 6.17
CA ALA A 195 -29.91 0.82 6.23
C ALA A 195 -29.99 -0.71 6.30
N ALA A 196 -29.15 -1.43 5.55
CA ALA A 196 -29.06 -2.89 5.57
C ALA A 196 -28.58 -3.44 6.93
N GLU A 197 -27.63 -2.76 7.59
CA GLU A 197 -27.12 -3.15 8.92
C GLU A 197 -28.20 -3.13 10.01
N ILE A 198 -29.22 -2.26 9.89
CA ILE A 198 -30.34 -2.19 10.84
C ILE A 198 -31.29 -3.40 10.71
N ILE A 199 -31.32 -4.04 9.53
CA ILE A 199 -32.31 -5.06 9.16
C ILE A 199 -31.69 -6.48 9.20
N ALA A 200 -30.37 -6.59 9.09
CA ALA A 200 -29.58 -7.83 9.12
C ALA A 200 -29.41 -8.39 10.54
#